data_AF-A0A5E4BFL6-F1
#
_entry.id   AF-A0A5E4BFL6-F1
#
_cell.length_a   1.000
_cell.length_b   1.000
_cell.length_c   1.000
_cell.angle_alpha   90.00
_cell.angle_beta   90.00
_cell.angle_gamma   90.00
#
_symmetry.space_group_name_H-M   'P 1'
#
loop_
_entity.id
_entity.type
_entity.pdbx_description
1 polymer ?
#
loop_
_entity_poly.entity_id
_entity_poly.type
_entity_poly.pdbx_seq_one_letter_code
_entity_poly.pdbx_strand_id
1 'polypeptide(L)'
;MGGAGRSGRSPGPTMDRLERAALRPLALLLLLLLQLQHLAAAADQLHRGQGPIKECQEDQFRCRNERCIPSVWRCDEDDDCSDNSDEDDCPKKTCADSDFTCDNGHCIPERWKCDGEEECPDGSDESEATCPRQVCPAEKLSCGPTSHKCVPASWRCDGEKDCEGGADEAGCATLCAPHEFQCSNRSCLAAVFVCDGDDDCGDGSDERGCADPACGPREFHCGGVGGACIPERWVCDRQFDCEDHSDEAAELCGRAGLGTTSAPAACSPTSQFACRSGECIHLGWRCDGDHDCKDKSDEADCPVLGTCRGDEFQCGDGTCVLAIKRCNQEQDCPDGSDEAGCLQGAFTQAMGQHPP
;
A
#
# COMPACT_ATOMS: atom_id res chain seq x y z
N MET A 1 -11.55 -76.75 -108.43
CA MET A 1 -11.25 -78.10 -108.95
C MET A 1 -10.68 -78.93 -107.82
N GLY A 2 -11.25 -80.11 -107.57
CA GLY A 2 -10.78 -81.14 -106.61
C GLY A 2 -11.00 -80.77 -105.15
N GLY A 3 -11.72 -81.52 -104.31
CA GLY A 3 -12.04 -82.94 -104.28
C GLY A 3 -11.77 -83.38 -102.84
N ALA A 4 -12.79 -83.52 -101.98
CA ALA A 4 -13.63 -84.71 -101.78
C ALA A 4 -13.03 -85.74 -100.80
N GLY A 5 -13.83 -86.15 -99.81
CA GLY A 5 -13.63 -87.33 -98.95
C GLY A 5 -14.04 -87.09 -97.48
N ARG A 6 -15.32 -87.19 -97.06
CA ARG A 6 -16.09 -88.42 -96.69
C ARG A 6 -15.35 -89.31 -95.68
N SER A 7 -15.91 -89.92 -94.63
CA SER A 7 -17.27 -90.27 -94.16
C SER A 7 -17.12 -90.67 -92.66
N GLY A 8 -18.10 -90.52 -91.78
CA GLY A 8 -19.12 -91.56 -91.47
C GLY A 8 -19.39 -91.50 -89.96
N ARG A 9 -20.58 -91.05 -89.52
CA ARG A 9 -21.80 -91.80 -89.16
C ARG A 9 -21.66 -92.78 -87.98
N SER A 10 -22.50 -92.48 -86.98
CA SER A 10 -22.88 -93.11 -85.70
C SER A 10 -23.01 -94.65 -85.68
N PRO A 11 -23.07 -95.29 -84.51
CA PRO A 11 -24.31 -95.35 -83.71
C PRO A 11 -24.12 -95.27 -82.16
N GLY A 12 -25.18 -94.91 -81.42
CA GLY A 12 -25.31 -95.27 -79.98
C GLY A 12 -25.48 -96.79 -79.80
N PRO A 13 -25.65 -97.38 -78.59
CA PRO A 13 -26.61 -96.90 -77.56
C PRO A 13 -26.28 -97.22 -76.05
N THR A 14 -27.15 -96.73 -75.17
CA THR A 14 -27.69 -97.32 -73.89
C THR A 14 -26.84 -97.55 -72.62
N MET A 15 -27.27 -96.84 -71.55
CA MET A 15 -27.54 -97.21 -70.11
C MET A 15 -26.39 -97.86 -69.29
N ASP A 16 -26.12 -97.56 -68.01
CA ASP A 16 -26.99 -97.39 -66.83
C ASP A 16 -26.11 -96.72 -65.72
N ARG A 17 -26.51 -95.60 -65.11
CA ARG A 17 -27.12 -95.55 -63.76
C ARG A 17 -26.25 -96.13 -62.63
N LEU A 18 -25.23 -95.40 -62.19
CA LEU A 18 -24.76 -95.26 -60.80
C LEU A 18 -23.80 -94.04 -60.79
N GLU A 19 -23.42 -93.47 -59.65
CA GLU A 19 -22.52 -92.28 -59.56
C GLU A 19 -23.18 -90.89 -59.77
N ARG A 20 -24.43 -90.70 -59.33
CA ARG A 20 -24.91 -89.38 -58.86
C ARG A 20 -25.30 -89.48 -57.39
N ALA A 21 -24.35 -89.41 -56.46
CA ALA A 21 -24.74 -89.28 -55.04
C ALA A 21 -23.74 -88.60 -54.09
N ALA A 22 -22.44 -88.45 -54.41
CA ALA A 22 -21.48 -87.92 -53.40
C ALA A 22 -20.85 -86.54 -53.73
N LEU A 23 -20.94 -86.08 -54.98
CA LEU A 23 -20.36 -84.78 -55.40
C LEU A 23 -21.34 -83.59 -55.30
N ARG A 24 -22.64 -83.87 -55.20
CA ARG A 24 -23.67 -82.84 -55.04
C ARG A 24 -23.64 -82.15 -53.66
N PRO A 25 -23.53 -82.85 -52.51
CA PRO A 25 -23.54 -82.19 -51.22
C PRO A 25 -22.25 -81.41 -50.97
N LEU A 26 -21.10 -81.90 -51.44
CA LEU A 26 -19.82 -81.17 -51.35
C LEU A 26 -19.78 -79.94 -52.26
N ALA A 27 -20.32 -80.02 -53.48
CA ALA A 27 -20.45 -78.86 -54.36
C ALA A 27 -21.47 -77.85 -53.84
N LEU A 28 -22.59 -78.30 -53.25
CA LEU A 28 -23.54 -77.44 -52.56
C LEU A 28 -22.95 -76.83 -51.29
N LEU A 29 -22.13 -77.56 -50.53
CA LEU A 29 -21.44 -77.05 -49.35
C LEU A 29 -20.36 -76.05 -49.74
N LEU A 30 -19.60 -76.29 -50.81
CA LEU A 30 -18.60 -75.36 -51.33
C LEU A 30 -19.27 -74.10 -51.89
N LEU A 31 -20.41 -74.23 -52.60
CA LEU A 31 -21.22 -73.09 -53.02
C LEU A 31 -21.81 -72.36 -51.83
N LEU A 32 -22.29 -73.06 -50.79
CA LEU A 32 -22.81 -72.45 -49.58
C LEU A 32 -21.69 -71.71 -48.81
N LEU A 33 -20.49 -72.27 -48.77
CA LEU A 33 -19.30 -71.67 -48.15
C LEU A 33 -18.79 -70.47 -48.97
N LEU A 34 -18.79 -70.53 -50.30
CA LEU A 34 -18.47 -69.37 -51.16
C LEU A 34 -19.54 -68.28 -51.03
N GLN A 35 -20.82 -68.64 -50.92
CA GLN A 35 -21.90 -67.70 -50.64
C GLN A 35 -21.78 -67.12 -49.22
N LEU A 36 -21.37 -67.91 -48.23
CA LEU A 36 -21.07 -67.44 -46.86
C LEU A 36 -19.85 -66.51 -46.81
N GLN A 37 -18.81 -66.79 -47.60
CA GLN A 37 -17.64 -65.91 -47.74
C GLN A 37 -17.98 -64.61 -48.46
N HIS A 38 -18.87 -64.63 -49.46
CA HIS A 38 -19.43 -63.42 -50.07
C HIS A 38 -20.35 -62.63 -49.12
N LEU A 39 -21.11 -63.32 -48.24
CA LEU A 39 -21.91 -62.69 -47.19
C LEU A 39 -21.03 -62.09 -46.07
N ALA A 40 -19.92 -62.73 -45.71
CA ALA A 40 -18.93 -62.17 -44.78
C ALA A 40 -18.19 -60.96 -45.36
N ALA A 41 -17.92 -60.96 -46.67
CA ALA A 41 -17.36 -59.80 -47.38
C ALA A 41 -18.37 -58.64 -47.53
N ALA A 42 -19.68 -58.91 -47.47
CA ALA A 42 -20.73 -57.90 -47.44
C ALA A 42 -21.02 -57.36 -46.01
N ALA A 43 -20.72 -58.15 -44.97
CA ALA A 43 -20.78 -57.71 -43.58
C ALA A 43 -19.56 -56.87 -43.15
N ASP A 44 -18.45 -56.96 -43.87
CA ASP A 44 -17.26 -56.10 -43.71
C ASP A 44 -17.30 -54.84 -44.60
N GLN A 45 -18.51 -54.40 -44.99
CA GLN A 45 -18.76 -53.08 -45.58
C GLN A 45 -19.78 -52.27 -44.77
N LEU A 46 -20.02 -52.64 -43.50
CA LEU A 46 -20.67 -51.76 -42.53
C LEU A 46 -19.69 -51.07 -41.56
N HIS A 47 -18.37 -51.23 -41.78
CA HIS A 47 -17.32 -50.44 -41.10
C HIS A 47 -16.34 -49.75 -42.06
N ARG A 48 -16.69 -49.62 -43.35
CA ARG A 48 -15.94 -48.76 -44.30
C ARG A 48 -16.61 -47.39 -44.53
N GLY A 49 -17.43 -46.97 -43.58
CA GLY A 49 -18.07 -45.66 -43.51
C GLY A 49 -17.87 -44.95 -42.17
N GLN A 50 -16.95 -45.43 -41.32
CA GLN A 50 -16.32 -44.56 -40.32
C GLN A 50 -15.03 -44.06 -40.95
N GLY A 51 -15.15 -43.00 -41.76
CA GLY A 51 -14.17 -41.93 -41.59
C GLY A 51 -14.15 -41.55 -40.11
N PRO A 52 -13.12 -40.83 -39.62
CA PRO A 52 -13.29 -40.20 -38.31
C PRO A 52 -14.66 -39.55 -38.33
N ILE A 53 -15.46 -39.71 -37.27
CA ILE A 53 -16.57 -38.78 -37.05
C ILE A 53 -15.97 -37.46 -37.48
N LYS A 54 -16.57 -36.76 -38.46
CA LYS A 54 -16.07 -35.43 -38.81
C LYS A 54 -16.52 -34.52 -37.66
N GLU A 55 -16.07 -34.88 -36.46
CA GLU A 55 -15.67 -34.01 -35.40
C GLU A 55 -15.01 -32.87 -36.15
N CYS A 56 -15.63 -31.72 -35.97
CA CYS A 56 -15.04 -30.47 -36.35
C CYS A 56 -13.57 -30.52 -35.92
N GLN A 57 -12.67 -30.03 -36.78
CA GLN A 57 -11.25 -29.99 -36.44
C GLN A 57 -11.07 -29.27 -35.08
N GLU A 58 -9.94 -29.46 -34.39
CA GLU A 58 -9.74 -28.88 -33.05
C GLU A 58 -9.98 -27.34 -33.01
N ASP A 59 -9.88 -26.66 -34.14
CA ASP A 59 -10.12 -25.23 -34.36
C ASP A 59 -11.54 -24.89 -34.87
N GLN A 60 -12.50 -25.81 -34.84
CA GLN A 60 -13.85 -25.61 -35.36
C GLN A 60 -14.95 -25.91 -34.33
N PHE A 61 -15.94 -25.03 -34.26
CA PHE A 61 -17.16 -25.18 -33.46
C PHE A 61 -18.23 -25.95 -34.24
N ARG A 62 -18.97 -26.83 -33.54
CA ARG A 62 -20.07 -27.61 -34.12
C ARG A 62 -21.41 -26.96 -33.80
N CYS A 63 -22.04 -26.39 -34.81
CA CYS A 63 -23.39 -25.86 -34.78
C CYS A 63 -24.43 -26.93 -34.43
N ARG A 64 -25.61 -26.50 -33.97
CA ARG A 64 -26.76 -27.38 -33.67
C ARG A 64 -27.27 -28.10 -34.93
N ASN A 65 -27.16 -27.49 -36.11
CA ASN A 65 -27.46 -28.09 -37.41
C ASN A 65 -26.34 -29.00 -37.98
N GLU A 66 -25.37 -29.40 -37.15
CA GLU A 66 -24.22 -30.24 -37.51
C GLU A 66 -23.20 -29.61 -38.49
N ARG A 67 -23.31 -28.32 -38.79
CA ARG A 67 -22.30 -27.56 -39.53
C ARG A 67 -21.08 -27.28 -38.64
N CYS A 68 -19.89 -27.28 -39.23
CA CYS A 68 -18.67 -26.81 -38.57
C CYS A 68 -18.33 -25.42 -39.07
N ILE A 69 -18.12 -24.49 -38.14
CA ILE A 69 -17.57 -23.15 -38.39
C ILE A 69 -16.23 -23.02 -37.66
N PRO A 70 -15.33 -22.11 -38.05
CA PRO A 70 -14.16 -21.77 -37.24
C PRO A 70 -14.56 -21.41 -35.80
N SER A 71 -13.84 -21.93 -34.79
CA SER A 71 -14.13 -21.63 -33.37
C SER A 71 -14.01 -20.16 -33.00
N VAL A 72 -13.35 -19.36 -33.85
CA VAL A 72 -13.28 -17.89 -33.72
C VAL A 72 -14.59 -17.19 -34.06
N TRP A 73 -15.50 -17.85 -34.77
CA TRP A 73 -16.84 -17.38 -35.15
C TRP A 73 -17.92 -17.85 -34.16
N ARG A 74 -17.50 -18.19 -32.94
CA ARG A 74 -18.42 -18.51 -31.86
C ARG A 74 -18.48 -17.30 -30.95
N CYS A 75 -19.66 -16.72 -30.77
CA CYS A 75 -19.88 -15.53 -29.94
C CYS A 75 -19.26 -14.25 -30.52
N ASP A 76 -19.26 -14.10 -31.84
CA ASP A 76 -18.79 -12.91 -32.56
C ASP A 76 -19.92 -12.03 -33.10
N GLU A 77 -21.17 -12.29 -32.69
CA GLU A 77 -22.39 -11.50 -32.97
C GLU A 77 -22.97 -11.67 -34.39
N ASP A 78 -22.39 -12.57 -35.19
CA ASP A 78 -22.86 -12.91 -36.54
C ASP A 78 -23.46 -14.34 -36.58
N ASP A 79 -24.49 -14.54 -37.41
CA ASP A 79 -25.09 -15.87 -37.63
C ASP A 79 -24.30 -16.64 -38.71
N ASP A 80 -23.21 -17.28 -38.31
CA ASP A 80 -22.37 -18.12 -39.17
C ASP A 80 -22.89 -19.55 -39.28
N CYS A 81 -23.58 -20.02 -38.24
CA CYS A 81 -24.23 -21.32 -38.23
C CYS A 81 -25.50 -21.38 -39.09
N SER A 82 -26.09 -20.24 -39.50
CA SER A 82 -27.39 -20.11 -40.20
C SER A 82 -28.62 -20.57 -39.39
N ASP A 83 -28.40 -21.06 -38.18
CA ASP A 83 -29.40 -21.40 -37.17
C ASP A 83 -29.11 -20.68 -35.83
N ASN A 84 -28.19 -19.70 -35.84
CA ASN A 84 -27.79 -18.85 -34.72
C ASN A 84 -27.29 -19.64 -33.49
N SER A 85 -26.82 -20.88 -33.71
CA SER A 85 -26.41 -21.79 -32.61
C SER A 85 -24.96 -21.59 -32.15
N ASP A 86 -24.17 -20.84 -32.91
CA ASP A 86 -22.90 -20.22 -32.56
C ASP A 86 -23.01 -19.10 -31.53
N GLU A 87 -24.15 -18.41 -31.53
CA GLU A 87 -24.48 -17.33 -30.61
C GLU A 87 -25.34 -17.81 -29.40
N ASP A 88 -25.69 -19.10 -29.37
CA ASP A 88 -26.41 -19.71 -28.25
C ASP A 88 -25.43 -20.07 -27.11
N ASP A 89 -25.79 -19.72 -25.86
CA ASP A 89 -24.99 -19.98 -24.66
C ASP A 89 -23.57 -19.39 -24.70
N CYS A 90 -23.47 -18.19 -25.27
CA CYS A 90 -22.28 -17.36 -25.14
C CYS A 90 -22.15 -16.87 -23.70
N PRO A 91 -20.91 -16.80 -23.14
CA PRO A 91 -20.67 -15.99 -21.97
C PRO A 91 -21.26 -14.63 -22.27
N LYS A 92 -22.23 -14.18 -21.46
CA LYS A 92 -22.73 -12.82 -21.59
C LYS A 92 -21.49 -11.95 -21.62
N LYS A 93 -21.30 -11.16 -22.67
CA LYS A 93 -20.37 -10.05 -22.65
C LYS A 93 -20.93 -9.03 -21.66
N THR A 94 -20.96 -9.38 -20.38
CA THR A 94 -20.65 -8.43 -19.32
C THR A 94 -19.35 -7.80 -19.78
N CYS A 95 -19.30 -6.48 -19.79
CA CYS A 95 -18.16 -5.70 -20.26
C CYS A 95 -16.83 -6.35 -19.84
N ALA A 96 -15.75 -6.10 -20.60
CA ALA A 96 -14.43 -6.64 -20.26
C ALA A 96 -14.16 -6.46 -18.75
N ASP A 97 -13.42 -7.38 -18.10
CA ASP A 97 -13.25 -7.37 -16.64
C ASP A 97 -12.76 -6.01 -16.05
N SER A 98 -12.27 -5.10 -16.90
CA SER A 98 -11.82 -3.73 -16.59
C SER A 98 -12.85 -2.61 -16.82
N ASP A 99 -14.08 -2.95 -17.22
CA ASP A 99 -15.06 -2.01 -17.76
C ASP A 99 -16.36 -2.02 -16.93
N PHE A 100 -16.90 -0.84 -16.66
CA PHE A 100 -18.19 -0.63 -16.02
C PHE A 100 -19.34 -0.76 -17.04
N THR A 101 -20.43 -1.39 -16.61
CA THR A 101 -21.65 -1.53 -17.41
C THR A 101 -22.70 -0.52 -16.95
N CYS A 102 -23.05 0.43 -17.82
CA CYS A 102 -24.15 1.37 -17.65
C CYS A 102 -25.48 0.61 -17.49
N ASP A 103 -26.50 1.23 -16.89
CA ASP A 103 -27.83 0.62 -16.72
C ASP A 103 -28.51 0.32 -18.07
N ASN A 104 -28.19 1.08 -19.12
CA ASN A 104 -28.62 0.82 -20.49
C ASN A 104 -27.76 -0.24 -21.25
N GLY A 105 -26.82 -0.89 -20.57
CA GLY A 105 -25.97 -1.94 -21.13
C GLY A 105 -24.77 -1.44 -21.95
N HIS A 106 -24.50 -0.14 -21.97
CA HIS A 106 -23.29 0.43 -22.57
C HIS A 106 -22.07 0.15 -21.66
N CYS A 107 -20.89 -0.05 -22.27
CA CYS A 107 -19.66 -0.30 -21.53
C CYS A 107 -18.76 0.93 -21.57
N ILE A 108 -18.30 1.36 -20.40
CA ILE A 108 -17.28 2.40 -20.26
C ILE A 108 -16.10 1.82 -19.45
N PRO A 109 -14.86 2.31 -19.62
CA PRO A 109 -13.76 1.94 -18.74
C PRO A 109 -14.11 2.18 -17.27
N GLU A 110 -13.73 1.29 -16.35
CA GLU A 110 -14.08 1.43 -14.92
C GLU A 110 -13.54 2.72 -14.28
N ARG A 111 -12.48 3.30 -14.85
CA ARG A 111 -11.94 4.61 -14.44
C ARG A 111 -12.86 5.81 -14.72
N TRP A 112 -13.87 5.64 -15.56
CA TRP A 112 -14.88 6.65 -15.91
C TRP A 112 -16.16 6.48 -15.09
N LYS A 113 -16.17 5.56 -14.14
CA LYS A 113 -17.27 5.43 -13.20
C LYS A 113 -17.06 6.42 -12.06
N CYS A 114 -18.01 7.33 -11.82
CA CYS A 114 -17.95 8.34 -10.77
C CYS A 114 -16.76 9.31 -10.93
N ASP A 115 -16.33 9.61 -12.16
CA ASP A 115 -15.23 10.55 -12.42
C ASP A 115 -15.69 12.01 -12.59
N GLY A 116 -17.02 12.23 -12.61
CA GLY A 116 -17.67 13.53 -12.60
C GLY A 116 -18.12 14.02 -13.97
N GLU A 117 -17.94 13.24 -15.03
CA GLU A 117 -18.44 13.51 -16.38
C GLU A 117 -19.46 12.42 -16.77
N GLU A 118 -20.44 12.75 -17.63
CA GLU A 118 -21.44 11.76 -18.08
C GLU A 118 -20.92 11.05 -19.35
N GLU A 119 -20.32 9.88 -19.20
CA GLU A 119 -19.90 9.01 -20.31
C GLU A 119 -20.96 7.98 -20.68
N CYS A 120 -21.75 7.50 -19.71
CA CYS A 120 -22.91 6.69 -19.99
C CYS A 120 -23.99 7.55 -20.68
N PRO A 121 -24.57 7.12 -21.81
CA PRO A 121 -25.65 7.85 -22.48
C PRO A 121 -26.89 8.09 -21.61
N ASP A 122 -27.05 7.29 -20.57
CA ASP A 122 -28.10 7.33 -19.55
C ASP A 122 -27.65 7.98 -18.23
N GLY A 123 -26.41 8.47 -18.14
CA GLY A 123 -25.83 9.11 -16.95
C GLY A 123 -25.74 8.18 -15.73
N SER A 124 -25.81 6.86 -15.94
CA SER A 124 -25.83 5.88 -14.86
C SER A 124 -24.48 5.72 -14.17
N ASP A 125 -23.38 6.06 -14.84
CA ASP A 125 -22.02 6.18 -14.30
C ASP A 125 -21.86 7.26 -13.24
N GLU A 126 -22.67 8.32 -13.28
CA GLU A 126 -22.65 9.43 -12.31
C GLU A 126 -23.90 9.48 -11.42
N SER A 127 -24.79 8.51 -11.55
CA SER A 127 -26.02 8.49 -10.76
C SER A 127 -25.76 8.26 -9.26
N GLU A 128 -26.56 8.89 -8.40
CA GLU A 128 -26.49 8.71 -6.93
C GLU A 128 -26.66 7.22 -6.51
N ALA A 129 -27.33 6.41 -7.33
CA ALA A 129 -27.51 4.98 -7.09
C ALA A 129 -26.22 4.17 -7.36
N THR A 130 -25.47 4.54 -8.40
CA THR A 130 -24.21 3.90 -8.81
C THR A 130 -23.01 4.41 -8.03
N CYS A 131 -23.03 5.70 -7.69
CA CYS A 131 -21.99 6.41 -6.96
C CYS A 131 -22.48 6.82 -5.57
N PRO A 132 -22.71 5.87 -4.65
CA PRO A 132 -23.06 6.20 -3.28
C PRO A 132 -21.92 7.03 -2.69
N ARG A 133 -22.24 8.28 -2.28
CA ARG A 133 -21.35 9.30 -1.67
C ARG A 133 -19.91 8.80 -1.56
N GLN A 134 -19.14 9.02 -2.62
CA GLN A 134 -17.73 8.65 -2.62
C GLN A 134 -17.04 9.38 -1.47
N VAL A 135 -16.77 8.62 -0.42
CA VAL A 135 -15.70 8.95 0.52
C VAL A 135 -14.45 8.82 -0.34
N CYS A 136 -13.90 9.95 -0.79
CA CYS A 136 -12.61 9.96 -1.47
C CYS A 136 -11.65 9.05 -0.68
N PRO A 137 -10.81 8.23 -1.36
CA PRO A 137 -9.79 7.43 -0.68
C PRO A 137 -9.05 8.29 0.33
N ALA A 138 -8.62 7.75 1.47
CA ALA A 138 -8.07 8.54 2.59
C ALA A 138 -6.90 9.48 2.21
N GLU A 139 -6.27 9.27 1.06
CA GLU A 139 -5.16 10.06 0.50
C GLU A 139 -5.61 11.16 -0.50
N LYS A 140 -6.91 11.29 -0.75
CA LYS A 140 -7.51 12.29 -1.63
C LYS A 140 -8.60 13.07 -0.91
N LEU A 141 -8.68 14.37 -1.17
CA LEU A 141 -9.62 15.29 -0.57
C LEU A 141 -10.79 15.59 -1.52
N SER A 142 -12.01 15.59 -1.01
CA SER A 142 -13.19 15.94 -1.81
C SER A 142 -13.33 17.46 -1.97
N CYS A 143 -13.62 17.91 -3.19
CA CYS A 143 -13.85 19.32 -3.53
C CYS A 143 -15.19 19.89 -3.01
N GLY A 144 -15.88 19.19 -2.10
CA GLY A 144 -17.09 19.66 -1.43
C GLY A 144 -18.18 18.60 -1.31
N PRO A 145 -19.30 18.92 -0.64
CA PRO A 145 -20.40 17.99 -0.40
C PRO A 145 -21.26 17.73 -1.65
N THR A 146 -21.10 18.55 -2.70
CA THR A 146 -21.86 18.48 -3.97
C THR A 146 -20.96 18.18 -5.17
N SER A 147 -19.66 17.93 -4.95
CA SER A 147 -18.70 17.69 -6.02
C SER A 147 -18.16 16.27 -5.89
N HIS A 148 -18.12 15.56 -7.02
CA HIS A 148 -17.54 14.22 -7.13
C HIS A 148 -16.02 14.28 -7.39
N LYS A 149 -15.45 15.49 -7.58
CA LYS A 149 -14.02 15.70 -7.83
C LYS A 149 -13.21 15.51 -6.54
N CYS A 150 -12.24 14.59 -6.59
CA CYS A 150 -11.24 14.41 -5.54
C CYS A 150 -9.88 14.93 -6.00
N VAL A 151 -9.28 15.85 -5.25
CA VAL A 151 -7.89 16.31 -5.45
C VAL A 151 -6.94 15.51 -4.55
N PRO A 152 -5.66 15.35 -4.89
CA PRO A 152 -4.66 14.83 -3.96
C PRO A 152 -4.70 15.58 -2.63
N ALA A 153 -4.50 14.87 -1.50
CA ALA A 153 -4.45 15.53 -0.19
C ALA A 153 -3.34 16.60 -0.09
N SER A 154 -2.30 16.51 -0.93
CA SER A 154 -1.23 17.51 -1.05
C SER A 154 -1.68 18.84 -1.65
N TRP A 155 -2.81 18.88 -2.37
CA TRP A 155 -3.36 20.08 -3.01
C TRP A 155 -4.36 20.81 -2.12
N ARG A 156 -4.48 20.36 -0.87
CA ARG A 156 -5.24 21.09 0.12
C ARG A 156 -4.34 22.18 0.66
N CYS A 157 -4.78 23.44 0.56
CA CYS A 157 -4.05 24.58 1.11
C CYS A 157 -2.69 24.82 0.43
N ASP A 158 -2.54 24.47 -0.85
CA ASP A 158 -1.27 24.63 -1.58
C ASP A 158 -1.15 25.98 -2.29
N GLY A 159 -2.18 26.82 -2.20
CA GLY A 159 -2.23 28.17 -2.76
C GLY A 159 -2.77 28.24 -4.18
N GLU A 160 -3.08 27.10 -4.82
CA GLU A 160 -3.77 27.02 -6.10
C GLU A 160 -5.24 26.61 -5.91
N LYS A 161 -6.12 27.06 -6.81
CA LYS A 161 -7.54 26.67 -6.77
C LYS A 161 -7.75 25.50 -7.71
N ASP A 162 -7.48 24.30 -7.24
CA ASP A 162 -7.68 23.06 -7.98
C ASP A 162 -9.13 22.58 -7.92
N CYS A 163 -9.89 22.95 -6.88
CA CYS A 163 -11.32 22.67 -6.82
C CYS A 163 -12.15 23.76 -7.53
N GLU A 164 -13.23 23.33 -8.19
CA GLU A 164 -14.21 24.19 -8.84
C GLU A 164 -15.03 24.95 -7.78
N GLY A 165 -14.45 26.03 -7.27
CA GLY A 165 -14.95 26.78 -6.10
C GLY A 165 -13.88 27.14 -5.08
N GLY A 166 -12.65 26.63 -5.22
CA GLY A 166 -11.55 26.85 -4.27
C GLY A 166 -11.83 26.24 -2.90
N ALA A 167 -12.54 25.10 -2.85
CA ALA A 167 -12.90 24.41 -1.61
C ALA A 167 -11.71 23.73 -0.94
N ASP A 168 -10.73 23.30 -1.74
CA ASP A 168 -9.37 22.91 -1.34
C ASP A 168 -8.63 24.01 -0.58
N GLU A 169 -8.86 25.27 -0.96
CA GLU A 169 -8.29 26.46 -0.33
C GLU A 169 -9.19 27.07 0.76
N ALA A 170 -10.37 26.50 1.00
CA ALA A 170 -11.34 27.02 1.94
C ALA A 170 -11.12 26.45 3.36
N GLY A 171 -11.05 27.34 4.37
CA GLY A 171 -10.91 26.92 5.77
C GLY A 171 -9.49 26.49 6.15
N CYS A 172 -8.48 26.83 5.35
CA CYS A 172 -7.08 26.71 5.70
C CYS A 172 -6.68 27.85 6.64
N ALA A 173 -6.46 27.54 7.92
CA ALA A 173 -5.91 28.50 8.88
C ALA A 173 -4.40 28.71 8.72
N THR A 174 -3.72 27.80 8.00
CA THR A 174 -2.26 27.83 7.78
C THR A 174 -1.98 27.12 6.45
N LEU A 175 -1.49 27.86 5.44
CA LEU A 175 -1.08 27.31 4.13
C LEU A 175 0.38 26.83 4.14
N CYS A 176 1.13 27.18 5.18
CA CYS A 176 2.55 26.90 5.29
C CYS A 176 2.81 25.57 5.98
N ALA A 177 3.98 24.98 5.75
CA ALA A 177 4.37 23.73 6.39
C ALA A 177 4.30 23.87 7.93
N PRO A 178 4.17 22.76 8.69
CA PRO A 178 4.01 22.81 10.16
C PRO A 178 5.13 23.55 10.95
N HIS A 179 6.22 23.91 10.28
CA HIS A 179 7.41 24.58 10.82
C HIS A 179 7.72 25.91 10.11
N GLU A 180 6.79 26.41 9.30
CA GLU A 180 6.90 27.68 8.58
C GLU A 180 5.90 28.69 9.15
N PHE A 181 6.32 29.95 9.18
CA PHE A 181 5.50 31.08 9.55
C PHE A 181 4.75 31.59 8.32
N GLN A 182 3.49 31.98 8.53
CA GLN A 182 2.66 32.54 7.47
C GLN A 182 2.58 34.06 7.59
N CYS A 183 3.14 34.75 6.60
CA CYS A 183 3.04 36.20 6.44
C CYS A 183 1.58 36.64 6.21
N SER A 184 1.25 37.90 6.47
CA SER A 184 -0.13 38.39 6.25
C SER A 184 -0.49 38.49 4.76
N ASN A 185 0.51 38.58 3.88
CA ASN A 185 0.35 38.44 2.43
C ASN A 185 0.16 36.98 1.96
N ARG A 186 0.16 36.00 2.88
CA ARG A 186 0.06 34.55 2.67
C ARG A 186 1.32 33.87 2.13
N SER A 187 2.45 34.57 2.10
CA SER A 187 3.76 33.94 1.83
C SER A 187 4.19 33.10 3.03
N CYS A 188 4.97 32.05 2.76
CA CYS A 188 5.52 31.16 3.77
C CYS A 188 6.99 31.45 3.97
N LEU A 189 7.38 31.53 5.24
CA LEU A 189 8.71 31.91 5.65
C LEU A 189 9.24 30.90 6.67
N ALA A 190 10.50 30.49 6.56
CA ALA A 190 11.07 29.60 7.56
C ALA A 190 11.14 30.33 8.91
N ALA A 191 10.88 29.60 10.02
CA ALA A 191 10.83 30.19 11.36
C ALA A 191 12.12 30.93 11.80
N VAL A 192 13.23 30.73 11.10
CA VAL A 192 14.51 31.42 11.35
C VAL A 192 14.55 32.87 10.87
N PHE A 193 13.69 33.23 9.92
CA PHE A 193 13.55 34.58 9.37
C PHE A 193 12.38 35.34 10.01
N VAL A 194 11.85 34.83 11.12
CA VAL A 194 10.75 35.46 11.83
C VAL A 194 11.36 36.24 12.98
N CYS A 195 11.14 37.55 12.97
CA CYS A 195 11.69 38.47 13.97
C CYS A 195 13.23 38.49 13.99
N ASP A 196 13.87 38.43 12.83
CA ASP A 196 15.32 38.54 12.69
C ASP A 196 15.78 39.97 12.36
N GLY A 197 14.83 40.89 12.20
CA GLY A 197 15.06 42.32 11.98
C GLY A 197 15.03 42.74 10.52
N ASP A 198 14.83 41.80 9.59
CA ASP A 198 14.67 42.07 8.16
C ASP A 198 13.21 41.82 7.72
N ASP A 199 12.72 42.58 6.72
CA ASP A 199 11.39 42.35 6.12
C ASP A 199 11.51 41.30 5.02
N ASP A 200 11.53 40.03 5.42
CA ASP A 200 11.58 38.88 4.53
C ASP A 200 10.21 38.51 3.95
N CYS A 201 9.14 38.87 4.66
CA CYS A 201 7.77 38.74 4.16
C CYS A 201 7.45 39.73 3.02
N GLY A 202 8.15 40.87 2.93
CA GLY A 202 7.88 42.00 2.03
C GLY A 202 6.63 42.82 2.39
N ASP A 203 5.90 42.41 3.44
CA ASP A 203 4.81 43.14 4.07
C ASP A 203 5.04 43.39 5.57
N GLY A 204 6.24 43.07 6.10
CA GLY A 204 6.68 43.27 7.47
C GLY A 204 5.87 42.49 8.51
N SER A 205 5.27 41.37 8.12
CA SER A 205 4.44 40.54 9.02
C SER A 205 5.25 39.64 9.94
N ASP A 206 6.40 39.19 9.48
CA ASP A 206 7.48 38.53 10.22
C ASP A 206 8.02 39.38 11.36
N GLU A 207 8.04 40.70 11.20
CA GLU A 207 8.57 41.63 12.20
C GLU A 207 7.48 42.24 13.11
N ARG A 208 6.22 41.78 12.99
CA ARG A 208 5.08 42.35 13.74
C ARG A 208 4.66 41.50 14.93
N GLY A 209 4.62 42.11 16.12
CA GLY A 209 4.09 41.47 17.32
C GLY A 209 5.05 40.46 17.95
N CYS A 210 6.32 40.49 17.53
CA CYS A 210 7.41 39.81 18.19
C CYS A 210 7.49 40.28 19.66
N ALA A 211 7.44 39.34 20.61
CA ALA A 211 7.77 39.63 22.00
C ALA A 211 9.29 39.80 22.08
N ASP A 212 9.74 41.02 21.75
CA ASP A 212 11.13 41.50 21.73
C ASP A 212 12.23 40.41 21.62
N PRO A 213 12.52 39.93 20.40
CA PRO A 213 13.70 39.14 20.07
C PRO A 213 14.81 40.02 19.47
N ALA A 214 14.80 41.34 19.72
CA ALA A 214 15.87 42.21 19.24
C ALA A 214 17.25 41.85 19.83
N CYS A 215 17.28 41.10 20.94
CA CYS A 215 18.49 40.71 21.64
C CYS A 215 18.51 39.20 21.94
N GLY A 216 19.70 38.60 21.92
CA GLY A 216 19.88 37.18 22.16
C GLY A 216 19.47 36.76 23.58
N PRO A 217 19.35 35.44 23.85
CA PRO A 217 19.05 34.97 25.20
C PRO A 217 20.12 35.49 26.19
N ARG A 218 19.67 36.27 27.20
CA ARG A 218 20.47 36.99 28.22
C ARG A 218 21.02 38.37 27.83
N GLU A 219 20.36 39.05 26.91
CA GLU A 219 20.64 40.44 26.53
C GLU A 219 19.42 41.34 26.78
N PHE A 220 19.68 42.60 27.11
CA PHE A 220 18.72 43.65 27.41
C PHE A 220 18.72 44.70 26.30
N HIS A 221 17.53 45.07 25.85
CA HIS A 221 17.33 46.07 24.81
C HIS A 221 17.24 47.48 25.42
N CYS A 222 18.13 48.38 24.99
CA CYS A 222 18.08 49.79 25.38
C CYS A 222 16.81 50.49 24.85
N GLY A 223 16.18 51.35 25.64
CA GLY A 223 14.87 51.96 25.31
C GLY A 223 14.86 53.02 24.20
N GLY A 224 16.00 53.26 23.54
CA GLY A 224 16.14 54.23 22.45
C GLY A 224 15.58 53.76 21.11
N VAL A 225 15.31 54.69 20.20
CA VAL A 225 14.87 54.38 18.83
C VAL A 225 16.05 53.77 18.05
N GLY A 226 16.03 52.44 17.86
CA GLY A 226 17.14 51.65 17.34
C GLY A 226 18.04 51.05 18.43
N GLY A 227 17.45 50.64 19.56
CA GLY A 227 18.13 50.24 20.78
C GLY A 227 19.23 49.19 20.59
N ALA A 228 20.41 49.48 21.15
CA ALA A 228 21.50 48.53 21.23
C ALA A 228 21.20 47.42 22.25
N CYS A 229 21.71 46.22 21.99
CA CYS A 229 21.64 45.10 22.92
C CYS A 229 22.87 45.09 23.83
N ILE A 230 22.64 45.09 25.13
CA ILE A 230 23.68 44.93 26.15
C ILE A 230 23.45 43.62 26.91
N PRO A 231 24.48 42.98 27.48
CA PRO A 231 24.28 41.80 28.32
C PRO A 231 23.41 42.08 29.56
N GLU A 232 22.52 41.16 29.96
CA GLU A 232 21.62 41.30 31.12
C GLU A 232 22.38 41.61 32.43
N ARG A 233 23.63 41.16 32.54
CA ARG A 233 24.54 41.44 33.68
C ARG A 233 24.97 42.92 33.80
N TRP A 234 24.74 43.73 32.76
CA TRP A 234 25.03 45.16 32.70
C TRP A 234 23.79 46.01 33.00
N VAL A 235 22.65 45.37 33.27
CA VAL A 235 21.46 46.04 33.76
C VAL A 235 21.58 46.19 35.28
N CYS A 236 21.41 47.42 35.78
CA CYS A 236 21.52 47.75 37.20
C CYS A 236 22.91 47.43 37.83
N ASP A 237 23.98 47.49 37.04
CA ASP A 237 25.37 47.29 37.47
C ASP A 237 26.06 48.58 37.96
N ARG A 238 25.34 49.72 37.93
CA ARG A 238 25.76 51.09 38.27
C ARG A 238 26.62 51.77 37.21
N GLN A 239 26.63 51.27 35.99
CA GLN A 239 27.24 51.91 34.82
C GLN A 239 26.15 52.16 33.78
N PHE A 240 26.26 53.29 33.08
CA PHE A 240 25.34 53.61 31.98
C PHE A 240 25.92 53.04 30.69
N ASP A 241 25.53 51.81 30.36
CA ASP A 241 25.92 51.08 29.16
C ASP A 241 24.96 51.34 27.99
N CYS A 242 23.72 51.76 28.25
CA CYS A 242 22.81 52.26 27.22
C CYS A 242 23.00 53.77 26.98
N GLU A 243 22.92 54.21 25.71
CA GLU A 243 22.97 55.64 25.35
C GLU A 243 21.82 56.46 25.95
N ASP A 244 20.65 55.84 26.14
CA ASP A 244 19.46 56.41 26.81
C ASP A 244 19.46 56.17 28.33
N HIS A 245 20.50 55.53 28.87
CA HIS A 245 20.60 55.17 30.30
C HIS A 245 19.45 54.29 30.80
N SER A 246 18.75 53.61 29.89
CA SER A 246 17.57 52.81 30.21
C SER A 246 17.92 51.59 31.09
N ASP A 247 19.16 51.13 31.02
CA ASP A 247 19.76 50.04 31.81
C ASP A 247 19.94 50.34 33.29
N GLU A 248 19.97 51.63 33.66
CA GLU A 248 20.12 52.11 35.05
C GLU A 248 18.93 52.99 35.48
N ALA A 249 17.84 52.97 34.71
CA ALA A 249 16.67 53.78 34.99
C ALA A 249 16.12 53.45 36.39
N ALA A 250 15.81 54.48 37.20
CA ALA A 250 15.36 54.28 38.58
C ALA A 250 14.04 53.48 38.69
N GLU A 251 13.24 53.48 37.63
CA GLU A 251 12.00 52.70 37.49
C GLU A 251 12.29 51.21 37.20
N LEU A 252 13.44 50.90 36.57
CA LEU A 252 13.91 49.54 36.30
C LEU A 252 14.73 48.99 37.48
N CYS A 253 15.68 49.79 37.98
CA CYS A 253 16.64 49.42 39.02
C CYS A 253 16.21 49.84 40.43
N GLY A 254 14.90 49.88 40.67
CA GLY A 254 14.26 50.35 41.91
C GLY A 254 15.10 50.08 43.17
N ARG A 255 15.50 51.16 43.85
CA ARG A 255 16.35 51.19 45.05
C ARG A 255 16.13 49.99 45.99
N ALA A 256 17.05 49.02 45.97
CA ALA A 256 17.23 48.06 47.05
C ALA A 256 18.65 47.45 47.06
N GLY A 257 19.66 48.30 47.26
CA GLY A 257 20.89 47.84 47.90
C GLY A 257 20.67 47.74 49.41
N LEU A 258 20.25 46.57 49.91
CA LEU A 258 20.43 46.06 51.27
C LEU A 258 20.02 44.58 51.24
N GLY A 259 20.97 43.69 51.50
CA GLY A 259 20.74 42.24 51.47
C GLY A 259 19.71 41.76 52.50
N THR A 260 19.19 40.56 52.22
CA THR A 260 18.71 39.55 53.18
C THR A 260 17.60 40.02 54.13
N THR A 261 16.37 39.54 54.10
CA THR A 261 15.97 38.13 54.15
C THR A 261 14.54 37.98 53.64
N SER A 262 14.36 37.53 52.41
CA SER A 262 13.19 36.71 52.05
C SER A 262 13.75 35.32 51.81
N ALA A 263 13.13 34.34 52.48
CA ALA A 263 13.58 32.97 52.57
C ALA A 263 14.09 32.42 51.22
N PRO A 264 15.15 31.59 51.22
CA PRO A 264 15.63 30.96 49.99
C PRO A 264 14.43 30.32 49.31
N ALA A 265 14.25 30.63 48.02
CA ALA A 265 13.26 29.97 47.19
C ALA A 265 13.49 28.46 47.35
N ALA A 266 12.65 27.82 48.18
CA ALA A 266 12.72 26.40 48.37
C ALA A 266 12.49 25.79 46.98
N CYS A 267 13.42 24.97 46.50
CA CYS A 267 13.28 24.31 45.21
C CYS A 267 11.90 23.67 45.14
N SER A 268 11.22 23.84 44.00
CA SER A 268 9.87 23.30 43.82
C SER A 268 9.90 21.77 43.96
N PRO A 269 9.30 21.17 45.01
CA PRO A 269 9.48 19.75 45.30
C PRO A 269 8.81 18.84 44.27
N THR A 270 7.98 19.39 43.39
CA THR A 270 7.27 18.65 42.34
C THR A 270 8.11 18.45 41.08
N SER A 271 9.10 19.31 40.83
CA SER A 271 9.86 19.31 39.57
C SER A 271 11.37 19.54 39.72
N GLN A 272 11.85 19.86 40.93
CA GLN A 272 13.24 20.21 41.16
C GLN A 272 13.82 19.53 42.40
N PHE A 273 15.08 19.10 42.31
CA PHE A 273 15.87 18.61 43.43
C PHE A 273 16.80 19.72 43.94
N ALA A 274 16.87 19.86 45.26
CA ALA A 274 17.75 20.82 45.91
C ALA A 274 19.11 20.19 46.20
N CYS A 275 20.15 20.66 45.50
CA CYS A 275 21.53 20.28 45.76
C CYS A 275 22.00 20.84 47.11
N ARG A 276 22.96 20.16 47.75
CA ARG A 276 23.58 20.63 49.01
C ARG A 276 24.35 21.94 48.84
N SER A 277 24.85 22.21 47.64
CA SER A 277 25.48 23.47 47.23
C SER A 277 24.50 24.63 47.04
N GLY A 278 23.18 24.37 47.09
CA GLY A 278 22.14 25.39 47.09
C GLY A 278 21.51 25.69 45.73
N GLU A 279 21.94 25.04 44.65
CA GLU A 279 21.27 25.06 43.35
C GLU A 279 20.09 24.09 43.29
N CYS A 280 19.12 24.40 42.41
CA CYS A 280 18.02 23.52 42.08
C CYS A 280 18.26 22.91 40.70
N ILE A 281 18.29 21.59 40.61
CA ILE A 281 18.35 20.83 39.35
C ILE A 281 16.99 20.19 39.07
N HIS A 282 16.78 19.66 37.87
CA HIS A 282 15.55 18.94 37.55
C HIS A 282 15.43 17.67 38.42
N LEU A 283 14.22 17.32 38.88
CA LEU A 283 14.02 16.14 39.76
C LEU A 283 14.48 14.82 39.11
N GLY A 284 14.46 14.75 37.78
CA GLY A 284 14.95 13.61 37.01
C GLY A 284 16.48 13.51 36.88
N TRP A 285 17.23 14.53 37.28
CA TRP A 285 18.70 14.54 37.31
C TRP A 285 19.24 14.18 38.70
N ARG A 286 18.41 13.50 39.48
CA ARG A 286 18.82 12.96 40.77
C ARG A 286 19.00 11.47 40.56
N CYS A 287 20.22 10.98 40.74
CA CYS A 287 20.56 9.56 40.58
C CYS A 287 20.45 9.08 39.14
N ASP A 288 20.84 9.90 38.18
CA ASP A 288 20.93 9.53 36.77
C ASP A 288 22.36 9.17 36.33
N GLY A 289 23.32 9.27 37.27
CA GLY A 289 24.72 8.89 37.06
C GLY A 289 25.59 10.02 36.52
N ASP A 290 25.01 11.19 36.26
CA ASP A 290 25.72 12.41 35.89
C ASP A 290 25.85 13.36 37.10
N HIS A 291 26.88 14.22 37.09
CA HIS A 291 27.11 15.19 38.16
C HIS A 291 26.55 16.56 37.75
N ASP A 292 25.25 16.75 37.93
CA ASP A 292 24.51 17.97 37.64
C ASP A 292 24.55 18.98 38.80
N CYS A 293 24.68 18.50 40.04
CA CYS A 293 24.99 19.37 41.17
C CYS A 293 26.46 19.81 41.15
N LYS A 294 26.74 21.07 41.52
CA LYS A 294 28.11 21.59 41.69
C LYS A 294 28.87 20.82 42.77
N ASP A 295 28.17 20.39 43.80
CA ASP A 295 28.68 19.56 44.90
C ASP A 295 28.41 18.05 44.69
N LYS A 296 27.90 17.64 43.52
CA LYS A 296 27.61 16.23 43.18
C LYS A 296 26.65 15.54 44.15
N SER A 297 25.80 16.34 44.80
CA SER A 297 24.88 15.89 45.84
C SER A 297 23.65 15.17 45.31
N ASP A 298 23.38 15.32 44.02
CA ASP A 298 22.47 14.52 43.21
C ASP A 298 22.82 13.04 43.20
N GLU A 299 24.12 12.72 43.21
CA GLU A 299 24.63 11.34 43.16
C GLU A 299 25.12 10.80 44.52
N ALA A 300 25.15 11.64 45.56
CA ALA A 300 25.79 11.31 46.83
C ALA A 300 24.91 10.49 47.80
N ASP A 301 23.58 10.55 47.66
CA ASP A 301 22.62 9.88 48.56
C ASP A 301 21.45 9.30 47.74
N CYS A 302 21.83 8.55 46.71
CA CYS A 302 20.92 7.78 45.91
C CYS A 302 20.51 6.54 46.67
N PRO A 303 19.20 6.24 46.78
CA PRO A 303 18.82 4.91 47.20
C PRO A 303 19.51 3.98 46.21
N VAL A 304 20.28 3.02 46.73
CA VAL A 304 20.73 1.88 45.93
C VAL A 304 19.46 1.18 45.50
N LEU A 305 18.88 1.64 44.39
CA LEU A 305 17.83 0.95 43.67
C LEU A 305 18.52 -0.21 42.96
N GLY A 306 18.97 -1.14 43.80
CA GLY A 306 19.54 -2.44 43.45
C GLY A 306 18.45 -3.36 42.94
N THR A 307 17.70 -2.88 41.96
CA THR A 307 16.92 -3.66 41.03
C THR A 307 16.86 -2.83 39.77
N CYS A 308 17.58 -3.28 38.74
CA CYS A 308 17.40 -2.82 37.38
C CYS A 308 15.90 -2.82 37.03
N ARG A 309 15.50 -2.00 36.06
CA ARG A 309 14.10 -1.91 35.61
C ARG A 309 13.62 -3.33 35.24
N GLY A 310 12.33 -3.62 35.35
CA GLY A 310 11.81 -5.00 35.20
C GLY A 310 12.17 -5.71 33.87
N ASP A 311 12.61 -4.94 32.89
CA ASP A 311 13.09 -5.29 31.55
C ASP A 311 14.63 -5.36 31.43
N GLU A 312 15.37 -5.23 32.53
CA GLU A 312 16.83 -5.17 32.60
C GLU A 312 17.41 -6.23 33.54
N PHE A 313 18.52 -6.83 33.14
CA PHE A 313 19.37 -7.72 33.93
C PHE A 313 20.47 -6.92 34.63
N GLN A 314 20.70 -7.23 35.91
CA GLN A 314 21.75 -6.64 36.70
C GLN A 314 23.05 -7.44 36.58
N CYS A 315 24.08 -6.80 36.04
CA CYS A 315 25.46 -7.30 35.98
C CYS A 315 26.04 -7.50 37.39
N GLY A 316 27.11 -8.29 37.49
CA GLY A 316 27.77 -8.57 38.76
C GLY A 316 28.44 -7.34 39.39
N ASP A 317 28.74 -6.32 38.60
CA ASP A 317 29.27 -5.03 39.07
C ASP A 317 28.19 -4.00 39.46
N GLY A 318 26.90 -4.31 39.22
CA GLY A 318 25.77 -3.42 39.49
C GLY A 318 25.24 -2.64 38.27
N THR A 319 25.89 -2.75 37.10
CA THR A 319 25.41 -2.18 35.83
C THR A 319 24.14 -2.88 35.35
N CYS A 320 23.22 -2.14 34.73
CA CYS A 320 22.01 -2.70 34.16
C CYS A 320 22.13 -2.83 32.64
N VAL A 321 21.85 -4.02 32.10
CA VAL A 321 21.74 -4.29 30.67
C VAL A 321 20.33 -4.78 30.37
N LEU A 322 19.83 -4.65 29.14
CA LEU A 322 18.50 -5.18 28.81
C LEU A 322 18.43 -6.69 29.08
N ALA A 323 17.33 -7.19 29.63
CA ALA A 323 17.18 -8.60 30.00
C ALA A 323 17.33 -9.55 28.79
N ILE A 324 17.06 -9.07 27.58
CA ILE A 324 17.29 -9.79 26.31
C ILE A 324 18.78 -10.05 26.01
N LYS A 325 19.68 -9.28 26.64
CA LYS A 325 21.13 -9.39 26.49
C LYS A 325 21.75 -10.43 27.41
N ARG A 326 20.94 -11.09 28.26
CA ARG A 326 21.42 -12.18 29.09
C ARG A 326 21.49 -13.48 28.27
N CYS A 327 22.62 -14.17 28.29
CA CYS A 327 22.84 -15.42 27.55
C CYS A 327 22.69 -15.29 26.02
N ASN A 328 23.10 -14.17 25.45
CA ASN A 328 23.06 -13.91 24.00
C ASN A 328 24.41 -14.19 23.29
N GLN A 329 25.43 -14.69 24.02
CA GLN A 329 26.80 -14.92 23.53
C GLN A 329 27.58 -13.63 23.20
N GLU A 330 27.06 -12.47 23.57
CA GLU A 330 27.77 -11.19 23.52
C GLU A 330 28.12 -10.77 24.95
N GLN A 331 29.24 -10.09 25.13
CA GLN A 331 29.62 -9.54 26.44
C GLN A 331 29.06 -8.12 26.53
N ASP A 332 27.84 -8.01 27.02
CA ASP A 332 27.13 -6.76 27.26
C ASP A 332 27.36 -6.22 28.68
N CYS A 333 27.63 -7.10 29.67
CA CYS A 333 28.11 -6.67 30.98
C CYS A 333 29.62 -6.41 30.98
N PRO A 334 30.10 -5.32 31.62
CA PRO A 334 31.54 -5.03 31.75
C PRO A 334 32.34 -6.16 32.43
N ASP A 335 31.68 -6.92 33.32
CA ASP A 335 32.25 -8.06 34.03
C ASP A 335 31.91 -9.43 33.40
N GLY A 336 31.13 -9.45 32.31
CA GLY A 336 30.69 -10.67 31.62
C GLY A 336 29.69 -11.53 32.42
N SER A 337 29.05 -10.96 33.44
CA SER A 337 28.07 -11.68 34.27
C SER A 337 26.78 -12.06 33.54
N ASP A 338 26.47 -11.37 32.44
CA ASP A 338 25.37 -11.68 31.52
C ASP A 338 25.50 -13.06 30.86
N GLU A 339 26.72 -13.52 30.63
CA GLU A 339 27.03 -14.83 30.03
C GLU A 339 27.42 -15.89 31.06
N ALA A 340 27.48 -15.52 32.34
CA ALA A 340 27.85 -16.42 33.42
C ALA A 340 26.66 -17.31 33.86
N GLY A 341 26.86 -18.62 33.93
CA GLY A 341 25.85 -19.56 34.40
C GLY A 341 24.72 -19.85 33.41
N CYS A 342 24.85 -19.40 32.16
CA CYS A 342 24.01 -19.82 31.06
C CYS A 342 24.23 -21.32 30.81
N LEU A 343 23.18 -22.13 30.98
CA LEU A 343 23.25 -23.57 30.71
C LEU A 343 23.58 -23.75 29.23
N GLN A 344 24.81 -24.18 28.94
CA GLN A 344 25.23 -24.57 27.61
C GLN A 344 24.30 -25.68 27.09
N GLY A 345 23.47 -25.34 26.11
CA GLY A 345 22.77 -26.30 25.25
C GLY A 345 21.33 -26.62 25.66
N ALA A 346 20.39 -25.78 25.22
CA ALA A 346 19.08 -26.25 24.80
C ALA A 346 18.75 -25.64 23.42
N PHE A 347 18.88 -26.51 22.43
CA PHE A 347 18.58 -26.34 21.03
C PHE A 347 17.16 -25.80 20.76
N THR A 348 17.08 -24.86 19.82
CA THR A 348 16.09 -24.74 18.73
C THR A 348 14.62 -24.37 19.00
N GLN A 349 14.16 -23.46 18.12
CA GLN A 349 12.78 -23.09 17.72
C GLN A 349 12.05 -22.04 18.56
N ALA A 350 12.00 -20.82 18.01
CA ALA A 350 10.73 -20.12 17.75
C ALA A 350 10.95 -18.98 16.75
N MET A 351 11.12 -19.34 15.47
CA MET A 351 10.64 -18.48 14.39
C MET A 351 9.12 -18.53 14.43
N GLY A 352 8.48 -17.35 14.46
CA GLY A 352 7.08 -17.17 14.08
C GLY A 352 6.11 -17.07 15.27
N GLN A 353 5.45 -15.92 15.41
CA GLN A 353 4.18 -15.65 14.74
C GLN A 353 3.52 -14.41 15.35
N HIS A 354 3.19 -13.45 14.49
CA HIS A 354 2.07 -12.53 14.68
C HIS A 354 0.78 -13.34 14.85
N PRO A 355 -0.13 -12.92 15.75
CA PRO A 355 -1.54 -13.23 15.62
C PRO A 355 -2.41 -11.94 15.64
N PRO A 356 -3.72 -12.07 15.38
CA PRO A 356 -4.49 -11.21 14.48
C PRO A 356 -5.15 -9.98 15.12
#